data_AF-A0A382H0Z1-F1
#
_entry.id   AF-A0A382H0Z1-F1
#
_cell.length_a   1.000
_cell.length_b   1.000
_cell.length_c   1.000
_cell.angle_alpha   90.00
_cell.angle_beta   90.00
_cell.angle_gamma   90.00
#
_symmetry.space_group_name_H-M   'P 1'
#
loop_
_entity.id
_entity.type
_entity.pdbx_description
1 polymer ?
#
loop_
_entity_poly.entity_id
_entity_poly.type
_entity_poly.pdbx_seq_one_letter_code
_entity_poly.pdbx_strand_id
1 'polypeptide(L)'
;MFRFLILFFVMILISLINIKLIFKNAYLLFFICLTLLFSVEIIGTFGKGAERWIHIFGVSIQPSEIIKIAIILALAKYYHTIKFNNIGYLSHLLIPFLIIAAPFFLVIIQPDLGTAFSIFLLGLMIMFIAGVRIWKFALGIIVSIISFPFLWNFFKPY
;
A
#
# COMPACT_ATOMS: atom_id res chain seq x y z
N MET A 1 21.74 20.32 5.25
CA MET A 1 21.01 21.20 6.19
C MET A 1 19.73 21.78 5.58
N PHE A 2 19.77 22.40 4.40
CA PHE A 2 18.58 23.02 3.76
C PHE A 2 17.41 22.04 3.50
N ARG A 3 17.68 20.82 3.00
CA ARG A 3 16.66 19.78 2.78
C ARG A 3 15.91 19.38 4.07
N PHE A 4 16.62 19.36 5.21
CA PHE A 4 16.03 19.02 6.51
C PHE A 4 15.06 20.10 6.97
N LEU A 5 15.43 21.38 6.83
CA LEU A 5 14.55 22.52 7.14
C LEU A 5 13.28 22.51 6.29
N ILE A 6 13.38 22.21 4.99
CA ILE A 6 12.23 22.08 4.09
C ILE A 6 11.29 20.97 4.57
N LEU A 7 11.82 19.76 4.82
CA LEU A 7 11.01 18.63 5.25
C LEU A 7 10.36 18.87 6.62
N PHE A 8 11.06 19.52 7.54
CA PHE A 8 10.53 19.90 8.84
C PHE A 8 9.39 20.92 8.72
N PHE A 9 9.55 21.92 7.85
CA PHE A 9 8.50 22.89 7.55
C PHE A 9 7.27 22.21 6.92
N VAL A 10 7.46 21.30 5.96
CA VAL A 10 6.38 20.51 5.37
C VAL A 10 5.66 19.67 6.42
N MET A 11 6.38 19.05 7.35
CA MET A 11 5.80 18.30 8.46
C MET A 11 4.90 19.18 9.35
N ILE A 12 5.34 20.41 9.68
CA ILE A 12 4.53 21.36 10.44
C ILE A 12 3.26 21.73 9.67
N LEU A 13 3.37 22.03 8.37
CA LEU A 13 2.19 22.34 7.54
C LEU A 13 1.18 21.19 7.52
N ILE A 14 1.65 19.94 7.36
CA ILE A 14 0.78 18.76 7.38
C ILE A 14 0.13 18.59 8.77
N SER A 15 0.87 18.86 9.85
CA SER A 15 0.35 18.80 11.23
C SER A 15 -0.80 19.79 11.48
N LEU A 16 -0.81 20.93 10.78
CA LEU A 16 -1.88 21.92 10.86
C LEU A 16 -3.15 21.50 10.09
N ILE A 17 -3.09 20.48 9.24
CA ILE A 17 -4.25 20.00 8.48
C ILE A 17 -5.16 19.20 9.40
N ASN A 18 -6.46 19.51 9.38
CA ASN A 18 -7.45 18.79 10.16
C ASN A 18 -7.51 17.31 9.74
N ILE A 19 -7.26 16.41 10.69
CA ILE A 19 -7.28 14.95 10.48
C ILE A 19 -8.62 14.46 9.90
N LYS A 20 -9.74 15.13 10.20
CA LYS A 20 -11.05 14.78 9.63
C LYS A 20 -11.10 14.96 8.11
N LEU A 21 -10.38 15.96 7.57
CA LEU A 21 -10.30 16.20 6.14
C LEU A 21 -9.44 15.14 5.45
N ILE A 22 -8.31 14.78 6.06
CA ILE A 22 -7.45 13.69 5.60
C ILE A 22 -8.23 12.37 5.57
N PHE A 23 -8.94 12.06 6.66
CA PHE A 23 -9.76 10.87 6.77
C PHE A 23 -10.90 10.85 5.74
N LYS A 24 -11.61 11.96 5.54
CA LYS A 24 -12.66 12.08 4.51
C LYS A 24 -12.11 11.74 3.13
N ASN A 25 -10.89 12.19 2.82
CA ASN A 25 -10.27 12.03 1.51
C ASN A 25 -9.34 10.80 1.40
N ALA A 26 -9.34 9.88 2.37
CA ALA A 26 -8.41 8.75 2.42
C ALA A 26 -8.38 7.89 1.14
N TYR A 27 -9.54 7.56 0.56
CA TYR A 27 -9.60 6.78 -0.68
C TYR A 27 -9.05 7.55 -1.88
N LEU A 28 -9.31 8.86 -1.96
CA LEU A 28 -8.76 9.71 -3.01
C LEU A 28 -7.23 9.76 -2.91
N LEU A 29 -6.70 9.94 -1.70
CA LEU A 29 -5.25 9.92 -1.44
C LEU A 29 -4.64 8.56 -1.83
N PHE A 30 -5.31 7.46 -1.51
CA PHE A 30 -4.90 6.12 -1.91
C PHE A 30 -4.82 5.97 -3.43
N PHE A 31 -5.86 6.35 -4.17
CA PHE A 31 -5.84 6.26 -5.63
C PHE A 31 -4.76 7.16 -6.25
N ILE A 32 -4.60 8.39 -5.77
CA ILE A 32 -3.52 9.29 -6.24
C ILE A 32 -2.15 8.64 -6.03
N CYS A 33 -1.88 8.08 -4.84
CA CYS A 33 -0.60 7.43 -4.55
C CYS A 33 -0.40 6.17 -5.40
N LEU A 34 -1.47 5.42 -5.66
CA LEU A 34 -1.43 4.21 -6.47
C LEU A 34 -1.15 4.54 -7.94
N THR A 35 -1.79 5.58 -8.48
CA THR A 35 -1.50 6.10 -9.83
C THR A 35 -0.08 6.64 -9.93
N LEU A 36 0.41 7.33 -8.89
CA LEU A 36 1.80 7.79 -8.84
C LEU A 36 2.78 6.62 -8.89
N LEU A 37 2.56 5.59 -8.06
CA LEU A 37 3.38 4.37 -8.02
C LEU A 37 3.40 3.67 -9.39
N PHE A 38 2.25 3.54 -10.03
CA PHE A 38 2.13 2.97 -11.38
C PHE A 38 2.83 3.82 -12.45
N SER A 39 2.73 5.15 -12.36
CA SER A 39 3.36 6.07 -13.31
C SER A 39 4.88 5.96 -13.29
N VAL A 40 5.48 5.75 -12.11
CA VAL A 40 6.93 5.55 -11.98
C VAL A 40 7.40 4.27 -12.65
N GLU A 41 6.60 3.22 -12.62
CA GLU A 41 6.92 1.97 -13.30
C GLU A 41 6.96 2.15 -14.82
N ILE A 42 5.98 2.87 -15.39
CA ILE A 42 5.95 3.16 -16.82
C ILE A 42 7.11 4.06 -17.23
N ILE A 43 7.40 5.12 -16.47
CA ILE A 43 8.41 6.12 -16.86
C ILE A 43 9.84 5.64 -16.56
N GLY A 44 10.04 4.93 -15.45
CA GLY A 44 11.35 4.44 -15.00
C GLY A 44 11.92 3.30 -15.85
N THR A 45 11.09 2.60 -16.63
CA THR A 45 11.54 1.56 -17.57
C THR A 45 12.29 2.11 -18.78
N PHE A 46 12.08 3.39 -19.15
CA PHE A 46 12.79 4.03 -20.27
C PHE A 46 14.20 4.53 -19.92
N GLY A 47 14.54 4.63 -18.63
CA GLY A 47 15.71 5.37 -18.16
C GLY A 47 16.97 4.53 -17.90
N LYS A 48 16.87 3.42 -17.15
CA LYS A 48 18.04 2.60 -16.70
C LYS A 48 17.68 1.31 -15.94
N GLY A 49 16.47 0.77 -16.11
CA GLY A 49 15.97 -0.37 -15.33
C GLY A 49 15.42 0.05 -13.96
N ALA A 50 14.28 -0.52 -13.58
CA ALA A 50 13.56 -0.41 -12.30
C ALA A 50 13.93 0.78 -11.40
N GLU A 51 13.78 2.01 -11.88
CA GLU A 51 14.05 3.21 -11.08
C GLU A 51 12.87 3.45 -10.12
N ARG A 52 13.17 3.45 -8.80
CA ARG A 52 12.17 3.49 -7.71
C ARG A 52 11.87 4.91 -7.20
N TRP A 53 12.64 5.87 -7.68
CA TRP A 53 12.68 7.24 -7.16
C TRP A 53 12.22 8.20 -8.23
N ILE A 54 11.34 9.13 -7.87
CA ILE A 54 11.01 10.27 -8.71
C ILE A 54 11.95 11.40 -8.33
N HIS A 55 12.76 11.86 -9.28
CA HIS A 55 13.61 13.02 -9.12
C HIS A 55 12.85 14.28 -9.58
N ILE A 56 12.39 15.09 -8.62
CA ILE A 56 11.68 16.35 -8.86
C ILE A 56 12.52 17.49 -8.29
N PHE A 57 13.02 18.40 -9.13
CA PHE A 57 13.76 19.60 -8.72
C PHE A 57 14.85 19.36 -7.66
N GLY A 58 15.64 18.28 -7.80
CA GLY A 58 16.72 17.93 -6.85
C GLY A 58 16.27 17.20 -5.58
N VAL A 59 14.98 16.89 -5.45
CA VAL A 59 14.42 16.04 -4.39
C VAL A 59 14.07 14.68 -4.99
N SER A 60 14.54 13.61 -4.34
CA SER A 60 14.19 12.24 -4.69
C SER A 60 13.04 11.79 -3.77
N ILE A 61 11.89 11.46 -4.35
CA ILE A 61 10.70 11.00 -3.64
C ILE A 61 10.47 9.54 -3.99
N GLN A 62 10.26 8.71 -2.97
CA GLN A 62 9.92 7.30 -3.15
C GLN A 62 8.39 7.10 -3.03
N PRO A 63 7.68 6.80 -4.13
CA PRO A 63 6.23 6.58 -4.11
C PRO A 63 5.78 5.50 -3.12
N SER A 64 6.59 4.43 -2.98
CA SER A 64 6.27 3.29 -2.12
C SER A 64 6.29 3.62 -0.63
N GLU A 65 6.92 4.72 -0.22
CA GLU A 65 6.82 5.24 1.15
C GLU A 65 5.50 5.97 1.38
N ILE A 66 5.05 6.76 0.41
CA ILE A 66 3.82 7.54 0.49
C ILE A 66 2.58 6.62 0.47
N ILE A 67 2.59 5.59 -0.38
CA ILE A 67 1.46 4.65 -0.48
C ILE A 67 1.20 3.91 0.83
N LYS A 68 2.22 3.63 1.65
CA LYS A 68 2.03 2.98 2.97
C LYS A 68 1.11 3.81 3.86
N ILE A 69 1.31 5.12 3.91
CA ILE A 69 0.45 6.03 4.69
C ILE A 69 -0.97 6.02 4.13
N ALA A 70 -1.11 6.03 2.81
CA ALA A 70 -2.42 5.99 2.17
C ALA A 70 -3.16 4.66 2.41
N ILE A 71 -2.45 3.53 2.46
CA ILE A 71 -2.99 2.21 2.84
C ILE A 71 -3.51 2.26 4.29
N ILE A 72 -2.76 2.84 5.23
CA ILE A 72 -3.20 3.00 6.62
C ILE A 72 -4.54 3.73 6.66
N LEU A 73 -4.61 4.89 5.98
CA LEU A 73 -5.81 5.72 5.96
C LEU A 73 -7.01 5.03 5.28
N ALA A 74 -6.77 4.35 4.16
CA ALA A 74 -7.81 3.65 3.41
C ALA A 74 -8.40 2.47 4.20
N LEU A 75 -7.53 1.65 4.81
CA LEU A 75 -7.96 0.54 5.66
C LEU A 75 -8.66 1.04 6.93
N ALA A 76 -8.13 2.06 7.59
CA ALA A 76 -8.76 2.67 8.76
C ALA A 76 -10.16 3.19 8.43
N LYS A 77 -10.31 3.90 7.30
CA LYS A 77 -11.61 4.39 6.84
C LYS A 77 -12.57 3.26 6.55
N TYR A 78 -12.12 2.22 5.86
CA TYR A 78 -12.94 1.06 5.53
C TYR A 78 -13.51 0.38 6.78
N TYR A 79 -12.64 0.06 7.75
CA TYR A 79 -13.07 -0.60 8.99
C TYR A 79 -13.90 0.31 9.90
N HIS A 80 -13.68 1.63 9.87
CA HIS A 80 -14.51 2.59 10.61
C HIS A 80 -15.98 2.59 10.14
N THR A 81 -16.25 2.31 8.86
CA THR A 81 -17.62 2.21 8.33
C THR A 81 -18.33 0.90 8.65
N ILE A 82 -17.63 -0.11 9.15
CA ILE A 82 -18.18 -1.45 9.39
C ILE A 82 -18.48 -1.61 10.87
N LYS A 83 -19.68 -2.11 11.19
CA LYS A 83 -20.02 -2.48 12.58
C LYS A 83 -19.06 -3.58 13.05
N PHE A 84 -18.52 -3.45 14.25
CA PHE A 84 -17.51 -4.37 14.81
C PHE A 84 -17.88 -5.85 14.65
N ASN A 85 -19.15 -6.20 14.88
CA ASN A 85 -19.65 -7.58 14.77
C ASN A 85 -19.54 -8.16 13.34
N ASN A 86 -19.48 -7.30 12.33
CA ASN A 86 -19.47 -7.68 10.91
C ASN A 86 -18.06 -7.72 10.31
N ILE A 87 -17.04 -7.21 11.00
CA ILE A 87 -15.63 -7.27 10.56
C ILE A 87 -15.19 -8.74 10.33
N GLY A 88 -15.85 -9.65 11.04
CA GLY A 88 -15.68 -11.10 10.95
C GLY A 88 -16.22 -11.78 9.70
N TYR A 89 -16.98 -11.13 8.79
CA TYR A 89 -17.45 -11.80 7.57
C TYR A 89 -16.38 -11.83 6.48
N LEU A 90 -16.40 -12.88 5.64
CA LEU A 90 -15.46 -13.03 4.52
C LEU A 90 -15.67 -11.96 3.44
N SER A 91 -16.93 -11.55 3.22
CA SER A 91 -17.29 -10.47 2.30
C SER A 91 -16.57 -9.15 2.63
N HIS A 92 -16.34 -8.88 3.92
CA HIS A 92 -15.67 -7.68 4.37
C HIS A 92 -14.13 -7.74 4.31
N LEU A 93 -13.54 -8.89 3.97
CA LEU A 93 -12.09 -9.03 3.79
C LEU A 93 -11.63 -8.73 2.35
N LEU A 94 -12.55 -8.82 1.38
CA LEU A 94 -12.21 -8.69 -0.04
C LEU A 94 -11.69 -7.29 -0.39
N ILE A 95 -12.31 -6.24 0.16
CA ILE A 95 -11.88 -4.86 -0.08
C ILE A 95 -10.51 -4.56 0.57
N PRO A 96 -10.26 -4.89 1.85
CA PRO A 96 -8.94 -4.80 2.46
C PRO A 96 -7.86 -5.57 1.70
N PHE A 97 -8.20 -6.77 1.24
CA PHE A 97 -7.29 -7.58 0.43
C PHE A 97 -6.91 -6.85 -0.85
N LEU A 98 -7.86 -6.26 -1.58
CA LEU A 98 -7.57 -5.46 -2.79
C LEU A 98 -6.72 -4.22 -2.49
N ILE A 99 -7.00 -3.51 -1.40
CA ILE A 99 -6.24 -2.32 -0.98
C ILE A 99 -4.76 -2.66 -0.72
N ILE A 100 -4.47 -3.86 -0.20
CA ILE A 100 -3.10 -4.32 0.07
C ILE A 100 -2.47 -4.94 -1.19
N ALA A 101 -3.21 -5.82 -1.89
CA ALA A 101 -2.72 -6.57 -3.03
C ALA A 101 -2.32 -5.66 -4.20
N ALA A 102 -3.12 -4.63 -4.51
CA ALA A 102 -2.85 -3.74 -5.63
C ALA A 102 -1.46 -3.06 -5.55
N PRO A 103 -1.11 -2.33 -4.46
CA PRO A 103 0.23 -1.77 -4.32
C PRO A 103 1.31 -2.83 -4.10
N PHE A 104 1.00 -3.95 -3.45
CA PHE A 104 1.96 -5.05 -3.27
C PHE A 104 2.47 -5.60 -4.61
N PHE A 105 1.57 -5.89 -5.56
CA PHE A 105 1.97 -6.40 -6.87
C PHE A 105 2.76 -5.36 -7.68
N LEU A 106 2.35 -4.09 -7.66
CA LEU A 106 3.10 -3.01 -8.32
C LEU A 106 4.53 -2.90 -7.79
N VAL A 107 4.72 -3.01 -6.47
CA VAL A 107 6.05 -2.95 -5.85
C VAL A 107 6.89 -4.20 -6.14
N ILE A 108 6.28 -5.37 -6.27
CA ILE A 108 6.99 -6.58 -6.70
C ILE A 108 7.55 -6.42 -8.12
N ILE A 109 6.81 -5.76 -9.02
CA ILE A 109 7.28 -5.49 -10.38
C ILE A 109 8.45 -4.50 -10.40
N GLN A 110 8.64 -3.71 -9.33
CA GLN A 110 9.78 -2.80 -9.11
C GLN A 110 11.02 -3.48 -8.47
N PRO A 111 11.17 -4.80 -8.67
CA PRO A 111 11.91 -5.76 -7.82
C PRO A 111 12.15 -5.40 -6.34
N ASP A 112 11.19 -4.75 -5.67
CA ASP A 112 11.36 -4.25 -4.31
C ASP A 112 10.77 -5.20 -3.25
N LEU A 113 11.46 -6.31 -2.99
CA LEU A 113 10.96 -7.29 -2.01
C LEU A 113 10.81 -6.71 -0.60
N GLY A 114 11.74 -5.84 -0.18
CA GLY A 114 11.71 -5.20 1.13
C GLY A 114 10.48 -4.32 1.34
N THR A 115 10.15 -3.45 0.37
CA THR A 115 8.97 -2.59 0.51
C THR A 115 7.67 -3.37 0.28
N ALA A 116 7.65 -4.37 -0.61
CA ALA A 116 6.50 -5.25 -0.79
C ALA A 116 6.14 -5.96 0.53
N PHE A 117 7.14 -6.54 1.20
CA PHE A 117 6.96 -7.18 2.51
C PHE A 117 6.46 -6.18 3.56
N SER A 118 7.01 -4.96 3.58
CA SER A 118 6.59 -3.92 4.50
C SER A 118 5.11 -3.51 4.31
N ILE A 119 4.65 -3.40 3.06
CA ILE A 119 3.25 -3.09 2.71
C ILE A 119 2.34 -4.22 3.17
N PHE A 120 2.72 -5.47 2.89
CA PHE A 120 1.97 -6.64 3.29
C PHE A 120 1.82 -6.72 4.82
N LEU A 121 2.93 -6.61 5.55
CA LEU A 121 2.94 -6.65 7.02
C LEU A 121 2.12 -5.52 7.63
N LEU A 122 2.24 -4.30 7.10
CA LEU A 122 1.48 -3.14 7.53
C LEU A 122 -0.04 -3.36 7.34
N GLY A 123 -0.44 -3.88 6.18
CA GLY A 123 -1.84 -4.20 5.90
C GLY A 123 -2.40 -5.24 6.86
N LEU A 124 -1.66 -6.33 7.08
CA LEU A 124 -2.02 -7.38 8.04
C LEU A 124 -2.18 -6.84 9.46
N MET A 125 -1.27 -5.98 9.91
CA MET A 125 -1.33 -5.37 11.24
C MET A 125 -2.59 -4.54 11.43
N ILE A 126 -2.99 -3.74 10.43
CA ILE A 126 -4.22 -2.95 10.52
C ILE A 126 -5.46 -3.84 10.54
N MET A 127 -5.49 -4.90 9.72
CA MET A 127 -6.58 -5.87 9.73
C MET A 127 -6.69 -6.57 11.10
N PHE A 128 -5.57 -6.93 11.71
CA PHE A 128 -5.53 -7.54 13.03
C PHE A 128 -6.06 -6.57 14.09
N ILE A 129 -5.59 -5.32 14.10
CA ILE A 129 -6.06 -4.27 15.03
C ILE A 129 -7.56 -3.97 14.84
N ALA A 130 -8.06 -4.02 13.61
CA ALA A 130 -9.48 -3.85 13.32
C ALA A 130 -10.37 -4.99 13.87
N GLY A 131 -9.80 -6.09 14.37
CA GLY A 131 -10.54 -7.20 14.96
C GLY A 131 -10.76 -8.39 14.02
N VAL A 132 -9.99 -8.49 12.93
CA VAL A 132 -10.03 -9.66 12.06
C VAL A 132 -9.46 -10.88 12.79
N ARG A 133 -10.25 -11.95 12.90
CA ARG A 133 -9.86 -13.19 13.59
C ARG A 133 -8.60 -13.82 12.98
N ILE A 134 -7.68 -14.28 13.84
CA ILE A 134 -6.36 -14.78 13.44
C ILE A 134 -6.42 -15.92 12.39
N TRP A 135 -7.41 -16.80 12.49
CA TRP A 135 -7.54 -17.97 11.62
C TRP A 135 -7.84 -17.59 10.15
N LYS A 136 -8.38 -16.39 9.90
CA LYS A 136 -8.59 -15.89 8.53
C LYS A 136 -7.29 -15.56 7.82
N PHE A 137 -6.24 -15.16 8.55
CA PHE A 137 -4.92 -14.99 7.96
C PHE A 137 -4.32 -16.33 7.55
N ALA A 138 -4.51 -17.37 8.36
CA ALA A 138 -4.12 -18.74 8.00
C ALA A 138 -4.85 -19.22 6.73
N LEU A 139 -6.16 -18.95 6.59
CA LEU A 139 -6.89 -19.21 5.35
C LEU A 139 -6.26 -18.48 4.15
N GLY A 140 -5.89 -17.20 4.29
CA GLY A 140 -5.21 -16.44 3.23
C GLY A 140 -3.86 -17.04 2.80
N ILE A 141 -3.08 -17.54 3.77
CA ILE A 141 -1.82 -18.24 3.52
C ILE A 141 -2.08 -19.55 2.75
N ILE A 142 -3.04 -20.35 3.19
CA ILE A 142 -3.43 -21.61 2.54
C ILE A 142 -3.87 -21.35 1.10
N VAL A 143 -4.72 -20.35 0.87
CA VAL A 143 -5.17 -19.96 -0.48
C VAL A 143 -3.99 -19.55 -1.36
N SER A 144 -3.03 -18.81 -0.80
CA SER A 144 -1.83 -18.38 -1.54
C SER A 144 -0.94 -19.57 -1.93
N ILE A 145 -0.75 -20.54 -1.02
CA ILE A 145 0.03 -21.77 -1.28
C ILE A 145 -0.65 -22.63 -2.34
N ILE A 146 -1.98 -22.80 -2.26
CA ILE A 146 -2.76 -23.57 -3.24
C ILE A 146 -2.73 -22.90 -4.62
N SER A 147 -2.72 -21.56 -4.65
CA SER A 147 -2.66 -20.79 -5.91
C SER A 147 -1.27 -20.82 -6.56
N PHE A 148 -0.21 -21.11 -5.81
CA PHE A 148 1.16 -21.14 -6.29
C PHE A 148 1.39 -22.10 -7.48
N PRO A 149 0.99 -23.39 -7.44
CA PRO A 149 1.11 -24.29 -8.59
C PRO A 149 0.26 -23.86 -9.80
N PHE A 150 -0.83 -23.12 -9.58
CA PHE A 150 -1.61 -22.55 -10.68
C PHE A 150 -0.86 -21.40 -11.36
N LEU A 151 -0.20 -20.54 -10.58
CA LEU A 151 0.66 -19.46 -11.06
C LEU A 151 1.94 -19.98 -11.73
N TRP A 152 2.47 -21.13 -11.29
CA TRP A 152 3.64 -21.77 -11.89
C TRP A 152 3.45 -22.07 -13.38
N ASN A 153 2.24 -22.46 -13.79
CA ASN A 153 1.92 -22.72 -15.20
C ASN A 153 1.92 -21.47 -16.08
N PHE A 154 1.91 -20.26 -15.50
CA PHE A 154 2.01 -18.99 -16.23
C PHE A 154 3.45 -18.47 -16.33
N PHE A 155 4.38 -18.99 -15.53
CA PHE A 155 5.80 -18.69 -15.70
C PHE A 155 6.34 -19.50 -16.88
N LYS A 156 6.63 -18.82 -17.99
CA LYS A 156 7.29 -19.46 -19.13
C LYS A 156 8.61 -20.07 -18.68
N PRO A 157 8.96 -21.30 -19.11
CA PRO A 157 10.30 -21.83 -18.91
C PRO A 157 11.27 -20.93 -19.69
N TYR A 158 12.20 -20.30 -18.97
CA TYR A 158 13.37 -19.67 -19.56
C TYR A 158 14.37 -20.75 -19.96
#